data_AF-A0A925FBP5-F1
#
_entry.id   AF-A0A925FBP5-F1
#
_cell.length_a   1.000
_cell.length_b   1.000
_cell.length_c   1.000
_cell.angle_alpha   90.00
_cell.angle_beta   90.00
_cell.angle_gamma   90.00
#
_symmetry.space_group_name_H-M   'P 1'
#
loop_
_entity.id
_entity.type
_entity.pdbx_description
1 polymer ?
#
loop_
_entity_poly.entity_id
_entity_poly.type
_entity_poly.pdbx_seq_one_letter_code
_entity_poly.pdbx_strand_id
1 'polypeptide(L)'
;AQDPLAPNLWSVLHPVLGSVLTRIPPKVFNYVALLGVVGISTAFTFRWKKAGLPFEAMLPRAWVLVFCLIMLLVPSAYAVYGFAFMLPLVAGGFPGWDSGKPLAFVLLFNLLSVLQPTAWWRQGQRFYQFSDFANPAYLLEYAMQVGIVASLLYFVGRLYRSNR
;
A
#
# COMPACT_ATOMS: atom_id res chain seq x y z
N ALA A 1 -9.54 -0.76 -21.42
CA ALA A 1 -8.25 -0.68 -20.69
C ALA A 1 -8.57 -0.83 -19.22
N GLN A 2 -7.70 -1.43 -18.41
CA GLN A 2 -7.92 -1.50 -16.96
C GLN A 2 -7.55 -0.13 -16.39
N ASP A 3 -8.54 0.59 -15.85
CA ASP A 3 -8.27 1.86 -15.19
C ASP A 3 -7.48 1.62 -13.91
N PRO A 4 -6.49 2.46 -13.57
CA PRO A 4 -5.78 2.33 -12.32
C PRO A 4 -6.76 2.58 -11.18
N LEU A 5 -6.83 1.64 -10.25
CA LEU A 5 -7.75 1.67 -9.12
C LEU A 5 -7.06 2.35 -7.95
N ALA A 6 -7.65 3.42 -7.42
CA ALA A 6 -7.17 4.05 -6.19
C ALA A 6 -7.60 3.20 -4.97
N PRO A 7 -6.83 3.20 -3.88
CA PRO A 7 -5.63 3.98 -3.60
C PRO A 7 -4.32 3.19 -3.74
N ASN A 8 -3.30 3.83 -4.31
CA ASN A 8 -1.93 3.35 -4.48
C ASN A 8 -0.97 4.53 -4.71
N LEU A 9 0.33 4.27 -4.89
CA LEU A 9 1.32 5.35 -5.14
C LEU A 9 1.00 6.14 -6.41
N TRP A 10 0.42 5.51 -7.43
CA TRP A 10 0.02 6.20 -8.65
C TRP A 10 -0.99 7.31 -8.37
N SER A 11 -2.06 6.96 -7.65
CA SER A 11 -3.15 7.88 -7.32
C SER A 11 -2.69 9.02 -6.40
N VAL A 12 -1.86 8.71 -5.39
CA VAL A 12 -1.35 9.71 -4.45
C VAL A 12 -0.30 10.63 -5.09
N LEU A 13 0.50 10.14 -6.04
CA LEU A 13 1.49 10.98 -6.72
C LEU A 13 0.90 11.75 -7.91
N HIS A 14 -0.34 11.49 -8.30
CA HIS A 14 -0.96 12.10 -9.47
C HIS A 14 -1.00 13.65 -9.44
N PRO A 15 -1.29 14.34 -8.33
CA PRO A 15 -1.25 15.80 -8.30
C PRO A 15 0.11 16.40 -8.69
N VAL A 16 1.20 15.68 -8.43
CA VAL A 16 2.58 16.13 -8.67
C VAL A 16 3.12 15.61 -10.01
N LEU A 17 2.89 14.33 -10.31
CA LEU A 17 3.51 13.62 -11.44
C LEU A 17 2.51 13.28 -12.57
N GLY A 18 1.24 13.68 -12.45
CA GLY A 18 0.16 13.26 -13.34
C GLY A 18 0.43 13.50 -14.83
N SER A 19 1.10 14.60 -15.18
CA SER A 19 1.48 14.92 -16.57
C SER A 19 2.51 13.95 -17.18
N VAL A 20 3.30 13.27 -16.34
CA VAL A 20 4.28 12.24 -16.73
C VAL A 20 3.63 10.87 -16.67
N LEU A 21 2.91 10.58 -15.60
CA LEU A 21 2.25 9.29 -15.35
C LEU A 21 1.23 8.98 -16.45
N THR A 22 0.42 9.95 -16.89
CA THR A 22 -0.58 9.77 -17.95
C THR A 22 -0.01 9.45 -19.33
N ARG A 23 1.28 9.72 -19.57
CA ARG A 23 1.95 9.46 -20.88
C ARG A 23 2.41 8.02 -21.04
N ILE A 24 2.47 7.26 -19.95
CA ILE A 24 3.01 5.92 -19.96
C ILE A 24 1.85 4.93 -19.95
N PRO A 25 1.86 3.90 -20.82
CA PRO A 25 0.78 2.92 -20.84
C PRO A 25 0.64 2.19 -19.49
N PRO A 26 -0.58 2.01 -18.96
CA PRO A 26 -0.81 1.30 -17.69
C PRO A 26 -0.21 -0.12 -17.65
N LYS A 27 -0.16 -0.79 -18.81
CA LYS A 27 0.46 -2.12 -18.95
C LYS A 27 1.95 -2.12 -18.59
N VAL A 28 2.69 -1.08 -19.00
CA VAL A 28 4.11 -0.93 -18.68
C VAL A 28 4.28 -0.78 -17.16
N PHE A 29 3.43 0.03 -16.54
CA PHE A 29 3.46 0.20 -15.09
C PHE A 29 3.14 -1.08 -14.33
N ASN A 30 2.18 -1.89 -14.78
CA ASN A 30 1.92 -3.19 -14.16
C ASN A 30 3.14 -4.11 -14.21
N TYR A 31 3.89 -4.16 -15.32
CA TYR A 31 5.11 -4.97 -15.38
C TYR A 31 6.23 -4.42 -14.50
N VAL A 32 6.47 -3.12 -14.52
CA VAL A 32 7.47 -2.48 -13.66
C VAL A 32 7.13 -2.69 -12.19
N ALA A 33 5.86 -2.55 -11.82
CA ALA A 33 5.36 -2.83 -10.48
C ALA A 33 5.57 -4.29 -10.09
N LEU A 34 5.24 -5.24 -10.97
CA LEU A 34 5.44 -6.67 -10.72
C LEU A 34 6.92 -7.00 -10.51
N LEU A 35 7.81 -6.50 -11.37
CA LEU A 35 9.26 -6.66 -11.20
C LEU A 35 9.73 -6.04 -9.89
N GLY A 36 9.19 -4.89 -9.50
CA GLY A 36 9.44 -4.25 -8.21
C GLY A 36 8.98 -5.11 -7.02
N VAL A 37 7.76 -5.67 -7.06
CA VAL A 37 7.23 -6.57 -6.04
C VAL A 37 8.15 -7.77 -5.86
N VAL A 38 8.50 -8.47 -6.96
CA VAL A 38 9.37 -9.65 -6.91
C VAL A 38 10.77 -9.28 -6.44
N GLY A 39 11.38 -8.24 -6.99
CA GLY A 39 12.73 -7.81 -6.66
C GLY A 39 12.88 -7.37 -5.20
N ILE A 40 11.99 -6.50 -4.72
CA ILE A 40 12.04 -5.98 -3.34
C ILE A 40 11.73 -7.09 -2.33
N SER A 41 10.70 -7.91 -2.57
CA SER A 41 10.36 -9.02 -1.66
C SER A 41 11.47 -10.06 -1.58
N THR A 42 12.10 -10.39 -2.70
CA THR A 42 13.26 -11.28 -2.76
C THR A 42 14.44 -10.71 -1.99
N ALA A 43 14.77 -9.43 -2.18
CA ALA A 43 15.86 -8.75 -1.47
C ALA A 43 15.66 -8.74 0.06
N PHE A 44 14.44 -8.45 0.53
CA PHE A 44 14.11 -8.50 1.97
C PHE A 44 14.24 -9.92 2.52
N THR A 45 13.72 -10.92 1.78
CA THR A 45 13.78 -12.32 2.20
C THR A 45 15.22 -12.83 2.28
N PHE A 46 16.07 -12.51 1.31
CA PHE A 46 17.49 -12.82 1.37
C PHE A 46 18.19 -12.12 2.55
N ARG A 47 17.83 -10.87 2.83
CA ARG A 47 18.35 -10.13 3.98
C ARG A 47 17.94 -10.78 5.31
N TRP A 48 16.68 -11.21 5.45
CA TRP A 48 16.20 -11.95 6.63
C TRP A 48 16.94 -13.27 6.82
N LYS A 49 17.11 -14.03 5.74
CA LYS A 49 17.87 -15.29 5.75
C LYS A 49 19.33 -15.07 6.19
N LYS A 50 20.00 -14.04 5.65
CA LYS A 50 21.38 -13.68 6.06
C LYS A 50 21.49 -13.26 7.52
N ALA A 51 20.43 -12.70 8.09
CA ALA A 51 20.36 -12.32 9.50
C ALA A 51 19.96 -13.49 10.42
N GLY A 52 19.80 -14.71 9.90
CA GLY A 52 19.52 -15.91 10.69
C GLY A 52 18.08 -16.03 11.18
N LEU A 53 17.12 -15.34 10.56
CA LEU A 53 15.71 -15.45 10.96
C LEU A 53 15.16 -16.85 10.60
N PRO A 54 14.40 -17.48 11.52
CA PRO A 54 13.73 -18.74 11.24
C PRO A 54 12.60 -18.56 10.22
N PHE A 55 12.27 -19.62 9.49
CA PHE A 55 11.29 -19.58 8.40
C PHE A 55 9.90 -19.15 8.89
N GLU A 56 9.51 -19.60 10.07
CA GLU A 56 8.25 -19.31 10.75
C GLU A 56 8.08 -17.81 11.02
N ALA A 57 9.19 -17.10 11.26
CA ALA A 57 9.18 -15.64 11.41
C ALA A 57 9.25 -14.91 10.07
N MET A 58 9.88 -15.51 9.05
CA MET A 58 10.02 -14.91 7.72
C MET A 58 8.72 -14.95 6.92
N LEU A 59 7.95 -16.04 7.00
CA LEU A 59 6.73 -16.24 6.22
C LEU A 59 5.68 -15.14 6.42
N PRO A 60 5.25 -14.80 7.66
CA PRO A 60 4.27 -13.72 7.87
C PRO A 60 4.84 -12.35 7.46
N ARG A 61 6.14 -12.11 7.65
CA ARG A 61 6.80 -10.86 7.21
C ARG A 61 6.81 -10.74 5.69
N ALA A 62 7.10 -11.83 4.98
CA ALA A 62 7.07 -11.87 3.53
C ALA A 62 5.66 -11.65 2.98
N TRP A 63 4.63 -12.24 3.60
CA TRP A 63 3.24 -11.98 3.22
C TRP A 63 2.88 -10.51 3.33
N VAL A 64 3.12 -9.90 4.51
CA VAL A 64 2.82 -8.48 4.75
C VAL A 64 3.58 -7.60 3.76
N LEU A 65 4.85 -7.90 3.50
CA LEU A 65 5.66 -7.17 2.53
C LEU A 65 5.08 -7.26 1.12
N VAL A 66 4.82 -8.47 0.62
CA VAL A 66 4.31 -8.69 -0.74
C VAL A 66 2.96 -8.02 -0.90
N PHE A 67 2.06 -8.16 0.08
CA PHE A 67 0.78 -7.46 0.08
C PHE A 67 0.96 -5.95 -0.01
N CYS A 68 1.79 -5.36 0.85
CA CYS A 68 2.06 -3.91 0.82
C CYS A 68 2.61 -3.47 -0.53
N LEU A 69 3.56 -4.23 -1.10
CA LEU A 69 4.15 -3.90 -2.39
C LEU A 69 3.14 -3.97 -3.52
N ILE A 70 2.25 -4.97 -3.53
CA ILE A 70 1.18 -5.08 -4.53
C ILE A 70 0.28 -3.84 -4.42
N MET A 71 -0.20 -3.53 -3.22
CA MET A 71 -1.09 -2.38 -2.98
C MET A 71 -0.44 -1.03 -3.30
N LEU A 72 0.87 -0.89 -3.05
CA LEU A 72 1.59 0.36 -3.32
C LEU A 72 1.93 0.52 -4.80
N LEU A 73 2.43 -0.54 -5.44
CA LEU A 73 3.06 -0.45 -6.75
C LEU A 73 2.13 -0.79 -7.90
N VAL A 74 1.22 -1.76 -7.73
CA VAL A 74 0.39 -2.29 -8.84
C VAL A 74 -0.83 -1.39 -9.00
N PRO A 75 -0.94 -0.62 -10.10
CA PRO A 75 -2.03 0.35 -10.23
C PRO A 75 -3.42 -0.29 -10.31
N SER A 76 -3.54 -1.56 -10.69
CA SER A 76 -4.81 -2.30 -10.71
C SER A 76 -5.16 -3.00 -9.39
N ALA A 77 -4.38 -2.82 -8.32
CA ALA A 77 -4.67 -3.41 -7.02
C ALA A 77 -5.86 -2.70 -6.35
N TYR A 78 -6.78 -3.47 -5.77
CA TYR A 78 -7.99 -2.94 -5.15
C TYR A 78 -7.90 -2.97 -3.62
N ALA A 79 -8.12 -1.82 -2.96
CA ALA A 79 -8.06 -1.73 -1.51
C ALA A 79 -9.14 -2.52 -0.76
N VAL A 80 -10.22 -2.93 -1.43
CA VAL A 80 -11.24 -3.79 -0.80
C VAL A 80 -10.65 -5.14 -0.37
N TYR A 81 -9.55 -5.59 -0.98
CA TYR A 81 -8.81 -6.77 -0.51
C TYR A 81 -7.92 -6.50 0.71
N GLY A 82 -8.02 -5.31 1.31
CA GLY A 82 -7.36 -4.88 2.54
C GLY A 82 -7.54 -5.83 3.72
N PHE A 83 -8.67 -6.54 3.82
CA PHE A 83 -8.89 -7.51 4.88
C PHE A 83 -7.90 -8.70 4.83
N ALA A 84 -7.39 -9.05 3.65
CA ALA A 84 -6.36 -10.09 3.50
C ALA A 84 -5.01 -9.68 4.14
N PHE A 85 -4.82 -8.39 4.42
CA PHE A 85 -3.70 -7.86 5.18
C PHE A 85 -3.69 -8.31 6.64
N MET A 86 -4.86 -8.63 7.21
CA MET A 86 -4.99 -8.94 8.63
C MET A 86 -4.52 -10.35 9.00
N LEU A 87 -4.58 -11.32 8.08
CA LEU A 87 -4.38 -12.74 8.39
C LEU A 87 -3.02 -13.05 9.04
N PRO A 88 -1.86 -12.59 8.51
CA PRO A 88 -0.57 -12.84 9.16
C PRO A 88 -0.19 -11.81 10.23
N LEU A 89 -0.85 -10.65 10.26
CA LEU A 89 -0.68 -9.69 11.36
C LEU A 89 -1.32 -10.20 12.65
N VAL A 90 -2.44 -10.92 12.53
CA VAL A 90 -3.17 -11.52 13.66
C VAL A 90 -2.63 -12.92 14.01
N ALA A 91 -2.17 -13.71 13.02
CA ALA A 91 -1.74 -15.10 13.23
C ALA A 91 -0.29 -15.30 13.74
N GLY A 92 0.40 -14.24 14.17
CA GLY A 92 1.57 -14.37 15.07
C GLY A 92 2.94 -14.12 14.46
N GLY A 93 3.42 -12.87 14.51
CA GLY A 93 4.86 -12.62 14.34
C GLY A 93 5.26 -11.25 13.80
N PHE A 94 4.39 -10.23 13.84
CA PHE A 94 4.81 -8.91 13.38
C PHE A 94 5.67 -8.19 14.45
N PRO A 95 6.85 -7.66 14.09
CA PRO A 95 7.78 -7.07 15.05
C PRO A 95 7.19 -5.92 15.87
N GLY A 96 7.33 -5.98 17.20
CA GLY A 96 7.00 -4.94 18.19
C GLY A 96 5.50 -4.61 18.35
N TRP A 97 4.66 -5.64 18.21
CA TRP A 97 3.22 -5.56 18.45
C TRP A 97 2.89 -4.95 19.83
N ASP A 98 3.76 -5.17 20.82
CA ASP A 98 3.65 -4.70 22.21
C ASP A 98 3.49 -3.17 22.35
N SER A 99 3.98 -2.41 21.37
CA SER A 99 3.91 -0.94 21.39
C SER A 99 2.53 -0.35 21.10
N GLY A 100 1.54 -1.16 20.69
CA GLY A 100 0.19 -0.71 20.29
C GLY A 100 0.12 0.14 19.01
N LYS A 101 1.23 0.77 18.60
CA LYS A 101 1.33 1.58 17.37
C LYS A 101 0.96 0.78 16.11
N PRO A 102 1.44 -0.46 15.91
CA PRO A 102 1.01 -1.24 14.75
C PRO A 102 -0.49 -1.47 14.69
N LEU A 103 -1.12 -1.74 15.83
CA LEU A 103 -2.57 -1.91 15.93
C LEU A 103 -3.30 -0.64 15.49
N ALA A 104 -2.86 0.54 15.92
CA ALA A 104 -3.45 1.80 15.49
C ALA A 104 -3.37 1.99 13.96
N PHE A 105 -2.22 1.69 13.34
CA PHE A 105 -2.07 1.75 11.87
C PHE A 105 -2.91 0.68 11.14
N VAL A 106 -3.07 -0.51 11.71
CA VAL A 106 -3.98 -1.53 11.15
C VAL A 106 -5.42 -1.04 11.19
N LEU A 107 -5.88 -0.51 12.33
CA LEU A 107 -7.25 -0.02 12.49
C LEU A 107 -7.53 1.16 11.56
N LEU A 108 -6.58 2.10 11.44
CA LEU A 108 -6.66 3.21 10.50
C LEU A 108 -6.74 2.69 9.06
N PHE A 109 -5.83 1.80 8.65
CA PHE A 109 -5.82 1.22 7.32
C PHE A 109 -7.16 0.55 6.98
N ASN A 110 -7.74 -0.20 7.92
CA ASN A 110 -9.01 -0.88 7.69
C ASN A 110 -10.18 0.09 7.62
N LEU A 111 -10.26 1.05 8.55
CA LEU A 111 -11.29 2.08 8.52
C LEU A 111 -11.28 2.82 7.18
N LEU A 112 -10.10 3.26 6.73
CA LEU A 112 -9.97 3.97 5.47
C LEU A 112 -10.26 3.07 4.27
N SER A 113 -9.79 1.82 4.25
CA SER A 113 -10.02 0.89 3.14
C SER A 113 -11.49 0.49 2.98
N VAL A 114 -12.29 0.57 4.05
CA VAL A 114 -13.75 0.36 3.99
C VAL A 114 -14.46 1.61 3.46
N LEU A 115 -14.06 2.80 3.91
CA LEU A 115 -14.75 4.05 3.56
C LEU A 115 -14.35 4.61 2.19
N GLN A 116 -13.07 4.56 1.85
CA GLN A 116 -12.49 5.23 0.68
C GLN A 116 -13.10 4.74 -0.64
N PRO A 117 -13.32 3.43 -0.89
CA PRO A 117 -13.91 2.98 -2.16
C PRO A 117 -15.31 3.58 -2.42
N THR A 118 -16.12 3.70 -1.37
CA THR A 118 -17.46 4.31 -1.49
C THR A 118 -17.35 5.82 -1.74
N ALA A 119 -16.43 6.51 -1.06
CA ALA A 119 -16.20 7.93 -1.29
C ALA A 119 -15.69 8.21 -2.72
N TRP A 120 -14.71 7.43 -3.18
CA TRP A 120 -14.12 7.54 -4.52
C TRP A 120 -15.14 7.28 -5.62
N TRP A 121 -16.00 6.28 -5.45
CA TRP A 121 -17.08 5.98 -6.39
C TRP A 121 -18.06 7.16 -6.54
N ARG A 122 -18.47 7.75 -5.41
CA ARG A 122 -19.39 8.92 -5.41
C ARG A 122 -18.79 10.15 -6.09
N GLN A 123 -17.46 10.23 -6.19
CA GLN A 123 -16.75 11.33 -6.82
C GLN A 123 -16.38 11.05 -8.29
N GLY A 124 -16.84 9.92 -8.85
CA GLY A 124 -16.63 9.58 -10.25
C GLY A 124 -15.26 8.98 -10.56
N GLN A 125 -14.62 8.34 -9.57
CA GLN A 125 -13.36 7.58 -9.76
C GLN A 125 -12.20 8.39 -10.35
N ARG A 126 -12.09 9.65 -9.92
CA ARG A 126 -11.16 10.61 -10.53
C ARG A 126 -9.76 10.46 -9.94
N PHE A 127 -8.77 10.89 -10.73
CA PHE A 127 -7.44 11.23 -10.23
C PHE A 127 -7.38 12.73 -9.92
N TYR A 128 -6.94 13.07 -8.72
CA TYR A 128 -6.94 14.45 -8.26
C TYR A 128 -5.73 15.23 -8.78
N GLN A 129 -5.96 16.52 -8.99
CA GLN A 129 -4.98 17.56 -9.25
C GLN A 129 -5.01 18.60 -8.13
N PHE A 130 -3.99 19.46 -8.03
CA PHE A 130 -3.96 20.50 -6.98
C PHE A 130 -5.18 21.43 -6.99
N SER A 131 -5.75 21.70 -8.16
CA SER A 131 -6.98 22.50 -8.31
C SER A 131 -8.20 21.83 -7.67
N ASP A 132 -8.24 20.51 -7.59
CA ASP A 132 -9.38 19.77 -7.03
C ASP A 132 -9.46 19.93 -5.50
N PHE A 133 -8.35 20.27 -4.83
CA PHE A 133 -8.30 20.42 -3.38
C PHE A 133 -9.02 21.66 -2.84
N ALA A 134 -9.49 22.55 -3.72
CA ALA A 134 -10.44 23.59 -3.35
C ALA A 134 -11.80 23.00 -2.90
N ASN A 135 -12.14 21.79 -3.35
CA ASN A 135 -13.33 21.09 -2.90
C ASN A 135 -13.01 20.22 -1.66
N PRO A 136 -13.65 20.46 -0.50
CA PRO A 136 -13.35 19.73 0.72
C PRO A 136 -13.67 18.23 0.63
N ALA A 137 -14.66 17.82 -0.18
CA ALA A 137 -14.96 16.40 -0.38
C ALA A 137 -13.84 15.69 -1.15
N TYR A 138 -13.22 16.37 -2.12
CA TYR A 138 -12.11 15.84 -2.91
C TYR A 138 -10.84 15.77 -2.07
N LEU A 139 -10.57 16.80 -1.27
CA LEU A 139 -9.47 16.80 -0.32
C LEU A 139 -9.61 15.69 0.73
N LEU A 140 -10.81 15.47 1.27
CA LEU A 140 -11.06 14.41 2.25
C LEU A 140 -10.83 13.02 1.63
N GLU A 141 -11.33 12.77 0.43
CA GLU A 141 -11.11 11.50 -0.26
C GLU A 141 -9.62 11.27 -0.52
N TYR A 142 -8.93 12.28 -1.05
CA TYR A 142 -7.51 12.20 -1.30
C TYR A 142 -6.71 11.97 -0.01
N ALA A 143 -7.11 12.59 1.10
CA ALA A 143 -6.52 12.34 2.41
C ALA A 143 -6.72 10.88 2.87
N MET A 144 -7.84 10.24 2.54
CA MET A 144 -8.03 8.80 2.79
C MET A 144 -7.05 7.97 1.95
N GLN A 145 -6.84 8.29 0.68
CA GLN A 145 -5.85 7.61 -0.17
C GLN A 145 -4.43 7.73 0.43
N VAL A 146 -4.05 8.95 0.83
CA VAL A 146 -2.76 9.22 1.49
C VAL A 146 -2.64 8.43 2.78
N GLY A 147 -3.68 8.37 3.62
CA GLY A 147 -3.67 7.62 4.87
C GLY A 147 -3.49 6.11 4.66
N ILE A 148 -4.10 5.55 3.61
CA ILE A 148 -3.93 4.15 3.23
C ILE A 148 -2.50 3.87 2.80
N VAL A 149 -1.97 4.68 1.87
CA VAL A 149 -0.57 4.55 1.38
C VAL A 149 0.43 4.74 2.53
N ALA A 150 0.22 5.73 3.40
CA ALA A 150 1.07 5.97 4.56
C ALA A 150 1.08 4.77 5.53
N SER A 151 -0.07 4.13 5.74
CA SER A 151 -0.16 2.93 6.57
C SER A 151 0.65 1.77 5.98
N LEU A 152 0.53 1.53 4.68
CA LEU A 152 1.31 0.49 3.98
C LEU A 152 2.82 0.77 4.06
N LEU A 153 3.24 2.01 3.81
CA LEU A 153 4.64 2.44 3.93
C LEU A 153 5.17 2.27 5.35
N TYR A 154 4.36 2.52 6.37
CA TYR A 154 4.71 2.27 7.77
C TYR A 154 5.06 0.79 8.00
N PHE A 155 4.25 -0.15 7.50
CA PHE A 155 4.52 -1.58 7.65
C PHE A 155 5.78 -2.02 6.89
N VAL A 156 5.99 -1.53 5.66
CA VAL A 156 7.22 -1.80 4.89
C VAL A 156 8.46 -1.27 5.63
N GLY A 157 8.40 -0.02 6.12
CA GLY A 157 9.50 0.59 6.87
C GLY A 157 9.81 -0.14 8.18
N ARG A 158 8.77 -0.68 8.84
CA ARG A 158 8.93 -1.47 10.07
C ARG A 158 9.57 -2.82 9.80
N LEU A 159 9.16 -3.51 8.74
CA LEU A 159 9.78 -4.75 8.28
C LEU A 159 11.25 -4.57 7.91
N TYR A 160 11.59 -3.42 7.31
CA TYR A 160 12.98 -3.08 7.00
C TYR A 160 13.85 -2.89 8.26
N ARG A 161 13.28 -2.23 9.29
CA ARG A 161 13.96 -1.93 10.56
C ARG A 161 14.11 -3.15 11.47
N SER A 162 13.20 -4.12 11.42
CA SER A 162 13.16 -5.28 12.32
C SER A 162 14.36 -6.27 12.25
N ASN A 163 15.40 -5.96 11.48
CA ASN A 163 16.64 -6.73 11.42
C ASN A 163 17.82 -6.03 12.10
N ARG A 164 17.57 -4.92 12.80
CA ARG A 164 18.46 -4.35 13.82
C ARG A 164 17.84 -4.67 15.17
#